data_AF-A0A0C3HJF2-F1
#
_entry.id   AF-A0A0C3HJF2-F1
#
_cell.length_a   1.000
_cell.length_b   1.000
_cell.length_c   1.000
_cell.angle_alpha   90.00
_cell.angle_beta   90.00
_cell.angle_gamma   90.00
#
_symmetry.space_group_name_H-M   'P 1'
#
loop_
_entity.id
_entity.type
_entity.pdbx_description
1 polymer ?
#
loop_
_entity_poly.entity_id
_entity_poly.type
_entity_poly.pdbx_seq_one_letter_code
_entity_poly.pdbx_strand_id
1 'polypeptide(L)'
;MCRPGKPALLKIGKSTNIKDRMDELKKNCGIFDISRVSDGETRSIAWYSRIEKLVHCELQNHRRIFRCHKCGKEHREWFEVSEEVALQSVQRWRKFMEQEPYDKNGILYGHWSNMIMHGNMNHPEREEQWNDCQSRNERWGEWLERGIKNKEVIQQEMIRQEVIREEEFQRALEVLKLSATPRGLRNQGYPVA
;
A
#
# COMPACT_ATOMS: atom_id res chain seq x y z
N MET A 1 -25.31 0.78 6.21
CA MET A 1 -26.27 1.15 5.13
C MET A 1 -25.97 2.55 4.58
N CYS A 2 -25.50 2.70 3.34
CA CYS A 2 -25.50 4.01 2.67
C CYS A 2 -26.83 4.24 1.94
N ARG A 3 -27.69 5.17 2.41
CA ARG A 3 -28.57 6.07 1.61
C ARG A 3 -29.52 6.92 2.49
N PRO A 4 -29.83 8.17 2.10
CA PRO A 4 -30.91 8.43 1.13
C PRO A 4 -30.53 9.37 -0.03
N GLY A 5 -30.94 8.96 -1.24
CA GLY A 5 -30.63 9.55 -2.55
C GLY A 5 -30.09 8.47 -3.49
N LYS A 6 -30.57 8.35 -4.74
CA LYS A 6 -29.95 7.42 -5.71
C LYS A 6 -28.46 7.80 -5.85
N PRO A 7 -27.49 6.97 -5.43
CA PRO A 7 -26.07 7.23 -5.55
C PRO A 7 -25.78 7.41 -7.02
N ALA A 8 -25.01 8.44 -7.31
CA ALA A 8 -24.42 8.60 -8.62
C ALA A 8 -23.65 7.32 -8.97
N LEU A 9 -23.72 6.92 -10.24
CA LEU A 9 -22.95 5.79 -10.71
C LEU A 9 -21.52 6.27 -11.01
N LEU A 10 -20.56 5.80 -10.23
CA LEU A 10 -19.18 6.28 -10.32
C LEU A 10 -18.34 5.38 -11.20
N LYS A 11 -17.67 5.97 -12.18
CA LYS A 11 -16.64 5.29 -12.97
C LYS A 11 -15.31 5.36 -12.24
N ILE A 12 -14.72 4.21 -11.94
CA ILE A 12 -13.38 4.14 -11.34
C ILE A 12 -12.43 3.55 -12.37
N GLY A 13 -11.46 4.35 -12.82
CA GLY A 13 -10.41 3.86 -13.69
C GLY A 13 -9.28 4.85 -13.89
N LYS A 14 -8.25 4.39 -14.57
CA LYS A 14 -7.04 5.16 -14.91
C LYS A 14 -7.18 5.95 -16.22
N SER A 15 -6.51 7.10 -16.28
CA SER A 15 -6.23 7.81 -17.53
C SER A 15 -4.99 8.68 -17.36
N THR A 16 -4.22 8.86 -18.44
CA THR A 16 -3.15 9.87 -18.52
C THR A 16 -3.70 11.26 -18.88
N ASN A 17 -4.80 11.32 -19.65
CA ASN A 17 -5.52 12.55 -19.95
C ASN A 17 -7.01 12.38 -19.60
N ILE A 18 -7.46 13.09 -18.58
CA ILE A 18 -8.84 12.97 -18.07
C ILE A 18 -9.83 13.64 -19.01
N LYS A 19 -9.46 14.74 -19.65
CA LYS A 19 -10.36 15.46 -20.58
C LYS A 19 -10.69 14.59 -21.78
N ASP A 20 -9.67 14.08 -22.46
CA ASP A 20 -9.84 13.19 -23.62
C ASP A 20 -10.67 11.96 -23.24
N ARG A 21 -10.41 11.40 -22.05
CA ARG A 21 -11.14 10.22 -21.57
C ARG A 21 -12.63 10.52 -21.32
N MET A 22 -12.96 11.68 -20.79
CA MET A 22 -14.36 12.11 -20.63
C MET A 22 -15.02 12.31 -22.00
N ASP A 23 -14.32 12.90 -22.96
CA ASP A 23 -14.83 13.11 -24.31
C ASP A 23 -15.04 11.79 -25.07
N GLU A 24 -14.16 10.81 -24.89
CA GLU A 24 -14.37 9.44 -25.40
C GLU A 24 -15.62 8.79 -24.82
N LEU A 25 -15.90 8.96 -23.53
CA LEU A 25 -17.10 8.39 -22.90
C LEU A 25 -18.37 9.04 -23.47
N LYS A 26 -18.35 10.36 -23.68
CA LYS A 26 -19.44 11.07 -24.36
C LYS A 26 -19.64 10.57 -25.78
N LYS A 27 -18.55 10.52 -26.57
CA LYS A 27 -18.59 10.22 -28.01
C LYS A 27 -18.87 8.75 -28.30
N ASN A 28 -18.16 7.84 -27.64
CA ASN A 28 -18.19 6.41 -27.93
C ASN A 28 -19.24 5.66 -27.11
N CYS A 29 -19.56 6.13 -25.90
CA CYS A 29 -20.49 5.45 -25.00
C CYS A 29 -21.81 6.22 -24.84
N GLY A 30 -21.89 7.48 -25.24
CA GLY A 30 -23.09 8.32 -25.08
C GLY A 30 -23.33 8.78 -23.65
N ILE A 31 -22.30 8.81 -22.82
CA ILE A 31 -22.40 9.18 -21.39
C ILE A 31 -22.10 10.66 -21.26
N PHE A 32 -23.14 11.49 -21.32
CA PHE A 32 -23.03 12.95 -21.34
C PHE A 32 -23.03 13.59 -19.95
N ASP A 33 -23.82 13.05 -19.02
CA ASP A 33 -23.86 13.48 -17.63
C ASP A 33 -22.71 12.84 -16.84
N ILE A 34 -21.50 13.30 -17.14
CA ILE A 34 -20.27 12.85 -16.48
C ILE A 34 -19.48 14.06 -16.00
N SER A 35 -19.22 14.07 -14.70
CA SER A 35 -18.35 15.03 -14.02
C SER A 35 -17.16 14.30 -13.42
N ARG A 36 -16.07 15.04 -13.20
CA ARG A 36 -14.91 14.53 -12.48
C ARG A 36 -15.14 14.71 -10.98
N VAL A 37 -15.08 13.62 -10.22
CA VAL A 37 -14.94 13.69 -8.76
C VAL A 37 -13.56 14.28 -8.43
N SER A 38 -13.54 15.33 -7.61
CA SER A 38 -12.30 15.97 -7.19
C SER A 38 -11.55 15.06 -6.21
N ASP A 39 -10.30 14.75 -6.51
CA ASP A 39 -9.39 14.03 -5.62
C ASP A 39 -8.25 14.98 -5.24
N GLY A 40 -8.28 15.46 -4.00
CA GLY A 40 -7.29 16.41 -3.46
C GLY A 40 -5.87 15.85 -3.40
N GLU A 41 -5.70 14.53 -3.50
CA GLU A 41 -4.42 13.84 -3.48
C GLU A 41 -4.00 13.32 -4.87
N THR A 42 -4.66 13.79 -5.94
CA THR A 42 -4.36 13.34 -7.31
C THR A 42 -2.85 13.49 -7.61
N ARG A 43 -2.17 12.37 -7.83
CA ARG A 43 -0.76 12.33 -8.26
C ARG A 43 -0.51 11.21 -9.26
N SER A 44 0.57 11.33 -10.03
CA SER A 44 1.07 10.23 -10.85
C SER A 44 1.61 9.14 -9.92
N ILE A 45 1.12 7.91 -10.08
CA ILE A 45 1.46 6.79 -9.19
C ILE A 45 1.92 5.62 -10.03
N ALA A 46 3.11 5.10 -9.74
CA ALA A 46 3.54 3.81 -10.25
C ALA A 46 2.53 2.74 -9.84
N TRP A 47 2.34 1.69 -10.66
CA TRP A 47 1.40 0.61 -10.35
C TRP A 47 -0.07 1.01 -10.25
N TYR A 48 -0.50 2.11 -10.88
CA TYR A 48 -1.91 2.53 -10.95
C TYR A 48 -2.87 1.40 -11.36
N SER A 49 -2.40 0.45 -12.19
CA SER A 49 -3.21 -0.70 -12.64
C SER A 49 -3.52 -1.67 -11.50
N ARG A 50 -2.65 -1.77 -10.49
CA ARG A 50 -2.89 -2.58 -9.29
C ARG A 50 -3.85 -1.88 -8.35
N ILE A 51 -3.69 -0.56 -8.16
CA ILE A 51 -4.63 0.26 -7.38
C ILE A 51 -6.05 0.10 -7.95
N GLU A 52 -6.21 0.28 -9.26
CA GLU A 52 -7.50 0.10 -9.95
C GLU A 52 -8.11 -1.27 -9.66
N LYS A 53 -7.34 -2.35 -9.79
CA LYS A 53 -7.82 -3.71 -9.49
C LYS A 53 -8.21 -3.88 -8.02
N LEU A 54 -7.44 -3.35 -7.08
CA LEU A 54 -7.73 -3.46 -5.65
C LEU A 54 -9.01 -2.72 -5.29
N VAL A 55 -9.19 -1.49 -5.77
CA VAL A 55 -10.42 -0.71 -5.58
C VAL A 55 -11.62 -1.45 -6.20
N HIS A 56 -11.46 -2.00 -7.40
CA HIS A 56 -12.50 -2.77 -8.07
C HIS A 56 -12.89 -4.04 -7.31
N CYS A 57 -11.93 -4.71 -6.67
CA CYS A 57 -12.17 -5.88 -5.83
C CYS A 57 -12.88 -5.51 -4.52
N GLU A 58 -12.44 -4.46 -3.84
CA GLU A 58 -13.08 -3.97 -2.61
C GLU A 58 -14.56 -3.63 -2.84
N LEU A 59 -14.83 -2.91 -3.93
CA LEU A 59 -16.15 -2.42 -4.29
C LEU A 59 -16.95 -3.39 -5.17
N GLN A 60 -16.50 -4.65 -5.35
CA GLN A 60 -17.12 -5.59 -6.30
C GLN A 60 -18.61 -5.81 -6.05
N ASN A 61 -19.04 -5.77 -4.79
CA ASN A 61 -20.43 -5.96 -4.38
C ASN A 61 -21.33 -4.78 -4.78
N HIS A 62 -20.74 -3.63 -5.12
CA HIS A 62 -21.45 -2.45 -5.60
C HIS A 62 -21.27 -2.25 -7.11
N ARG A 63 -20.58 -3.17 -7.79
CA ARG A 63 -20.30 -3.07 -9.22
C ARG A 63 -21.58 -3.15 -10.04
N ARG A 64 -21.73 -2.24 -10.99
CA ARG A 64 -22.74 -2.28 -12.03
C ARG A 64 -22.11 -2.72 -13.34
N ILE A 65 -22.54 -3.87 -13.82
CA ILE A 65 -22.13 -4.43 -15.10
C ILE A 65 -23.25 -4.16 -16.10
N PHE A 66 -22.89 -3.57 -17.24
CA PHE A 66 -23.86 -3.33 -18.32
C PHE A 66 -23.19 -3.40 -19.69
N ARG A 67 -23.93 -3.89 -20.68
CA ARG A 67 -23.51 -3.86 -22.09
C ARG A 67 -23.87 -2.51 -22.70
N CYS A 68 -22.88 -1.76 -23.15
CA CYS A 68 -23.12 -0.49 -23.82
C CYS A 68 -23.59 -0.72 -25.25
N HIS A 69 -24.75 -0.16 -25.59
CA HIS A 69 -25.30 -0.28 -26.95
C HIS A 69 -24.49 0.49 -27.99
N LYS A 70 -23.77 1.56 -27.60
CA LYS A 70 -22.98 2.39 -28.53
C LYS A 70 -21.63 1.79 -28.85
N CYS A 71 -20.84 1.43 -27.83
CA CYS A 71 -19.50 0.87 -28.06
C CYS A 71 -19.47 -0.65 -28.18
N GLY A 72 -20.59 -1.34 -27.91
CA GLY A 72 -20.73 -2.80 -27.98
C GLY A 72 -20.03 -3.58 -26.85
N LYS A 73 -19.25 -2.90 -26.00
CA LYS A 73 -18.48 -3.51 -24.91
C LYS A 73 -19.32 -3.67 -23.65
N GLU A 74 -18.92 -4.60 -22.81
CA GLU A 74 -19.42 -4.73 -21.45
C GLU A 74 -18.57 -3.88 -20.51
N HIS A 75 -19.20 -2.93 -19.82
CA HIS A 75 -18.54 -2.11 -18.81
C HIS A 75 -18.64 -2.79 -17.45
N ARG A 76 -17.52 -2.82 -16.74
CA ARG A 76 -17.37 -3.43 -15.40
C ARG A 76 -16.76 -2.46 -14.38
N GLU A 77 -16.44 -1.26 -14.83
CA GLU A 77 -15.70 -0.25 -14.08
C GLU A 77 -16.61 0.83 -13.46
N TRP A 78 -17.88 0.50 -13.23
CA TRP A 78 -18.90 1.40 -12.67
C TRP A 78 -19.42 0.86 -11.34
N PHE A 79 -19.60 1.74 -10.36
CA PHE A 79 -19.90 1.37 -8.97
C PHE A 79 -21.00 2.25 -8.39
N GLU A 80 -21.95 1.63 -7.69
CA GLU A 80 -23.06 2.32 -7.04
C GLU A 80 -22.74 2.56 -5.56
N VAL A 81 -21.87 3.54 -5.32
CA VAL A 81 -21.40 3.99 -4.00
C VAL A 81 -21.38 5.51 -3.93
N SER A 82 -21.23 6.10 -2.74
CA SER A 82 -21.00 7.54 -2.61
C SER A 82 -19.59 7.93 -3.11
N GLU A 83 -19.41 9.21 -3.46
CA GLU A 83 -18.09 9.75 -3.80
C GLU A 83 -17.09 9.56 -2.66
N GLU A 84 -17.54 9.77 -1.42
CA GLU A 84 -16.76 9.54 -0.20
C GLU A 84 -16.19 8.12 -0.15
N VAL A 85 -17.03 7.09 -0.32
CA VAL A 85 -16.61 5.68 -0.27
C VAL A 85 -15.64 5.36 -1.41
N ALA A 86 -15.89 5.88 -2.61
CA ALA A 86 -15.00 5.69 -3.75
C ALA A 86 -13.62 6.34 -3.51
N LEU A 87 -13.59 7.58 -3.02
CA LEU A 87 -12.35 8.29 -2.70
C LEU A 87 -11.58 7.60 -1.57
N GLN A 88 -12.24 7.23 -0.47
CA GLN A 88 -11.60 6.52 0.64
C GLN A 88 -10.97 5.19 0.17
N SER A 89 -11.67 4.45 -0.71
CA SER A 89 -11.11 3.23 -1.32
C SER A 89 -9.86 3.52 -2.16
N VAL A 90 -9.90 4.55 -3.01
CA VAL A 90 -8.75 4.95 -3.83
C VAL A 90 -7.58 5.40 -2.96
N GLN A 91 -7.80 6.23 -1.93
CA GLN A 91 -6.75 6.70 -1.04
C GLN A 91 -6.12 5.55 -0.25
N ARG A 92 -6.92 4.60 0.25
CA ARG A 92 -6.40 3.44 0.98
C ARG A 92 -5.42 2.65 0.14
N TRP A 93 -5.81 2.25 -1.06
CA TRP A 93 -4.95 1.43 -1.92
C TRP A 93 -3.77 2.21 -2.49
N ARG A 94 -3.90 3.53 -2.62
CA ARG A 94 -2.77 4.43 -2.88
C ARG A 94 -1.77 4.41 -1.72
N LYS A 95 -2.23 4.65 -0.49
CA LYS A 95 -1.41 4.59 0.73
C LYS A 95 -0.73 3.23 0.90
N PHE A 96 -1.40 2.14 0.56
CA PHE A 96 -0.81 0.81 0.52
C PHE A 96 0.33 0.69 -0.50
N MET A 97 0.17 1.22 -1.72
CA MET A 97 1.22 1.18 -2.74
C MET A 97 2.45 2.01 -2.38
N GLU A 98 2.28 3.10 -1.62
CA GLU A 98 3.40 3.90 -1.11
C GLU A 98 4.28 3.14 -0.12
N GLN A 99 3.75 2.06 0.46
CA GLN A 99 4.55 1.17 1.29
C GLN A 99 5.46 0.24 0.49
N GLU A 100 5.50 0.41 -0.83
CA GLU A 100 6.22 -0.41 -1.80
C GLU A 100 6.06 -1.89 -1.51
N PRO A 101 4.82 -2.41 -1.50
CA PRO A 101 4.56 -3.72 -0.93
C PRO A 101 5.02 -4.89 -1.82
N TYR A 102 5.42 -4.60 -3.06
CA TYR A 102 5.81 -5.59 -4.06
C TYR A 102 7.27 -5.44 -4.49
N ASP A 103 7.89 -6.57 -4.83
CA ASP A 103 9.14 -6.61 -5.56
C ASP A 103 8.96 -6.27 -7.07
N LYS A 104 10.06 -6.27 -7.81
CA LYS A 104 10.08 -6.02 -9.27
C LYS A 104 9.27 -7.04 -10.09
N ASN A 105 9.04 -8.24 -9.56
CA ASN A 105 8.24 -9.28 -10.21
C ASN A 105 6.75 -9.17 -9.83
N GLY A 106 6.40 -8.25 -8.93
CA GLY A 106 5.04 -8.08 -8.45
C GLY A 106 4.63 -9.06 -7.36
N ILE A 107 5.59 -9.66 -6.67
CA ILE A 107 5.42 -10.54 -5.50
C ILE A 107 5.46 -9.70 -4.24
N LEU A 108 4.58 -9.97 -3.27
CA LEU A 108 4.55 -9.24 -2.01
C LEU A 108 5.82 -9.51 -1.18
N TYR A 109 6.39 -8.45 -0.58
CA TYR A 109 7.45 -8.61 0.41
C TYR A 109 6.95 -9.36 1.65
N GLY A 110 7.86 -10.04 2.35
CA GLY A 110 7.55 -10.96 3.45
C GLY A 110 6.61 -10.39 4.51
N HIS A 111 6.81 -9.13 4.92
CA HIS A 111 5.91 -8.45 5.85
C HIS A 111 4.46 -8.39 5.35
N TRP A 112 4.25 -7.90 4.13
CA TRP A 112 2.91 -7.80 3.54
C TRP A 112 2.32 -9.15 3.17
N SER A 113 3.14 -10.12 2.78
CA SER A 113 2.73 -11.51 2.60
C SER A 113 2.23 -12.12 3.90
N ASN A 114 2.86 -11.79 5.04
CA ASN A 114 2.40 -12.24 6.35
C ASN A 114 1.07 -11.57 6.75
N MET A 115 0.88 -10.29 6.42
CA MET A 115 -0.35 -9.53 6.74
C MET A 115 -1.61 -10.05 6.05
N ILE A 116 -1.49 -10.77 4.92
CA ILE A 116 -2.64 -11.37 4.20
C ILE A 116 -2.90 -12.82 4.59
N MET A 117 -2.09 -13.41 5.48
CA MET A 117 -2.36 -14.75 6.00
C MET A 117 -3.63 -14.74 6.87
N HIS A 118 -4.37 -15.85 6.88
CA HIS A 118 -5.69 -15.93 7.51
C HIS A 118 -5.74 -15.43 8.97
N GLY A 119 -4.67 -15.60 9.75
CA GLY A 119 -4.60 -15.12 11.14
C GLY A 119 -4.33 -13.61 11.30
N ASN A 120 -3.84 -12.94 10.26
CA ASN A 120 -3.42 -11.53 10.30
C ASN A 120 -4.32 -10.62 9.45
N MET A 121 -5.21 -11.20 8.66
CA MET A 121 -6.21 -10.47 7.88
C MET A 121 -7.44 -10.20 8.73
N ASN A 122 -7.99 -8.98 8.67
CA ASN A 122 -9.24 -8.67 9.36
C ASN A 122 -10.41 -9.36 8.65
N HIS A 123 -11.13 -10.20 9.39
CA HIS A 123 -12.33 -10.88 8.90
C HIS A 123 -13.58 -10.02 9.11
N PRO A 124 -14.58 -10.13 8.22
CA PRO A 124 -15.88 -9.53 8.46
C PRO A 124 -16.45 -9.97 9.81
N GLU A 125 -17.14 -9.05 10.50
CA GLU A 125 -17.97 -9.43 11.64
C GLU A 125 -19.12 -10.33 11.20
N ARG A 126 -19.69 -11.13 12.11
CA ARG A 126 -20.76 -12.09 11.77
C ARG A 126 -21.99 -11.41 11.18
N GLU A 127 -22.23 -10.17 11.62
CA GLU A 127 -23.38 -9.35 11.25
C GLU A 127 -23.06 -8.41 10.06
N GLU A 128 -21.83 -8.40 9.53
CA GLU A 128 -21.44 -7.56 8.38
C GLU A 128 -22.23 -7.99 7.13
N GLN A 129 -23.07 -7.08 6.62
CA GLN A 129 -23.81 -7.35 5.40
C GLN A 129 -22.88 -7.29 4.17
N TRP A 130 -23.17 -8.10 3.16
CA TRP A 130 -22.37 -8.17 1.94
C TRP A 130 -22.24 -6.82 1.21
N ASN A 131 -23.20 -5.93 1.35
CA ASN A 131 -23.23 -4.58 0.76
C ASN A 131 -22.88 -3.47 1.77
N ASP A 132 -22.31 -3.81 2.94
CA ASP A 132 -21.83 -2.81 3.88
C ASP A 132 -20.45 -2.28 3.46
N CYS A 133 -20.46 -1.25 2.61
CA CYS A 133 -19.23 -0.60 2.18
C CYS A 133 -18.54 0.17 3.31
N GLN A 134 -19.26 0.58 4.36
CA GLN A 134 -18.67 1.31 5.48
C GLN A 134 -17.86 0.37 6.37
N SER A 135 -18.44 -0.73 6.83
CA SER A 135 -17.72 -1.71 7.64
C SER A 135 -16.50 -2.27 6.90
N ARG A 136 -16.65 -2.53 5.59
CA ARG A 136 -15.52 -2.96 4.75
C ARG A 136 -14.41 -1.91 4.67
N ASN A 137 -14.79 -0.64 4.51
CA ASN A 137 -13.87 0.48 4.42
C ASN A 137 -13.07 0.66 5.72
N GLU A 138 -13.75 0.59 6.87
CA GLU A 138 -13.15 0.62 8.21
C GLU A 138 -12.19 -0.57 8.39
N ARG A 139 -12.67 -1.79 8.11
CA ARG A 139 -11.91 -3.03 8.28
C ARG A 139 -10.61 -3.06 7.48
N TRP A 140 -10.63 -2.64 6.21
CA TRP A 140 -9.42 -2.52 5.41
C TRP A 140 -8.53 -1.35 5.81
N GLY A 141 -9.12 -0.26 6.32
CA GLY A 141 -8.38 0.86 6.88
C GLY A 141 -7.55 0.42 8.08
N GLU A 142 -8.17 -0.22 9.06
CA GLU A 142 -7.48 -0.77 10.24
C GLU A 142 -6.39 -1.77 9.88
N TRP A 143 -6.66 -2.67 8.92
CA TRP A 143 -5.67 -3.63 8.43
C TRP A 143 -4.44 -2.90 7.86
N LEU A 144 -4.64 -1.83 7.09
CA LEU A 144 -3.55 -1.06 6.50
C LEU A 144 -2.76 -0.30 7.57
N GLU A 145 -3.41 0.41 8.48
CA GLU A 145 -2.72 1.15 9.55
C GLU A 145 -1.91 0.20 10.44
N ARG A 146 -2.49 -0.95 10.81
CA ARG A 146 -1.77 -1.99 11.56
C ARG A 146 -0.55 -2.49 10.78
N GLY A 147 -0.71 -2.75 9.48
CA GLY A 147 0.36 -3.19 8.61
C GLY A 147 1.51 -2.19 8.54
N ILE A 148 1.21 -0.89 8.42
CA ILE A 148 2.21 0.18 8.38
C ILE A 148 2.96 0.26 9.70
N LYS A 149 2.23 0.31 10.83
CA LYS A 149 2.84 0.34 12.16
C LYS A 149 3.74 -0.86 12.42
N ASN A 150 3.31 -2.06 12.03
CA ASN A 150 4.13 -3.28 12.17
C ASN A 150 5.42 -3.18 11.34
N LYS A 151 5.34 -2.65 10.12
CA LYS A 151 6.51 -2.44 9.24
C LYS A 151 7.51 -1.47 9.88
N GLU A 152 7.02 -0.35 10.43
CA GLU A 152 7.84 0.64 11.12
C GLU A 152 8.57 0.05 12.33
N VAL A 153 7.87 -0.73 13.16
CA VAL A 153 8.47 -1.41 14.31
C VAL A 153 9.56 -2.39 13.88
N ILE A 154 9.30 -3.22 12.85
CA ILE A 154 10.31 -4.15 12.30
C ILE A 154 11.53 -3.37 11.82
N GLN A 155 11.33 -2.26 11.12
CA GLN A 155 12.42 -1.47 10.58
C GLN A 155 13.24 -0.78 11.68
N GLN A 156 12.58 -0.25 12.71
CA GLN A 156 13.24 0.32 13.89
C GLN A 156 14.09 -0.72 14.63
N GLU A 157 13.57 -1.93 14.82
CA GLU A 157 14.32 -3.01 15.47
C GLU A 157 15.51 -3.46 14.62
N MET A 158 15.36 -3.55 13.30
CA MET A 158 16.48 -3.86 12.38
C MET A 158 17.61 -2.83 12.50
N ILE A 159 17.29 -1.54 12.47
CA ILE A 159 18.27 -0.44 12.62
C ILE A 159 18.93 -0.52 13.98
N ARG A 160 18.15 -0.74 15.06
CA ARG A 160 18.68 -0.87 16.42
C ARG A 160 19.69 -2.01 16.53
N GLN A 161 19.39 -3.17 15.96
CA GLN A 161 20.28 -4.33 15.95
C GLN A 161 21.55 -4.07 15.14
N GLU A 162 21.46 -3.31 14.04
CA GLU A 162 22.63 -2.91 13.25
C GLU A 162 23.56 -1.97 14.03
N VAL A 163 23.00 -0.98 14.73
CA VAL A 163 23.78 -0.09 15.62
C VAL A 163 24.48 -0.88 16.72
N ILE A 164 23.78 -1.80 17.39
CA ILE A 164 24.37 -2.65 18.43
C ILE A 164 25.54 -3.47 17.88
N ARG A 165 25.36 -4.11 16.71
CA ARG A 165 26.44 -4.89 16.06
C ARG A 165 27.66 -4.03 15.73
N GLU A 166 27.46 -2.81 15.24
CA GLU A 166 28.56 -1.90 14.94
C GLU A 166 29.27 -1.44 16.22
N GLU A 167 28.54 -1.10 17.29
CA GLU A 167 29.13 -0.75 18.58
C GLU A 167 29.94 -1.90 19.19
N GLU A 168 29.42 -3.13 19.13
CA GLU A 168 30.13 -4.33 19.59
C GLU A 168 31.40 -4.58 18.77
N PHE A 169 31.33 -4.39 17.45
CA PHE A 169 32.49 -4.51 16.57
C PHE A 169 33.57 -3.47 16.90
N GLN A 170 33.19 -2.20 17.11
CA GLN A 170 34.14 -1.15 17.49
C GLN A 170 34.77 -1.42 18.86
N ARG A 171 33.99 -1.85 19.86
CA ARG A 171 34.52 -2.24 21.18
C ARG A 171 35.51 -3.41 21.07
N ALA A 172 35.22 -4.41 20.23
CA ALA A 172 36.13 -5.53 20.01
C ALA A 172 37.47 -5.08 19.39
N LEU A 173 37.43 -4.15 18.42
CA LEU A 173 38.64 -3.57 17.84
C LEU A 173 39.47 -2.78 18.87
N GLU A 174 38.83 -2.04 19.78
CA GLU A 174 39.53 -1.33 20.86
C GLU A 174 40.24 -2.28 21.82
N VAL A 175 39.57 -3.36 22.24
CA VAL A 175 40.19 -4.39 23.10
C VAL A 175 41.39 -5.04 22.40
N LEU A 176 41.28 -5.35 21.11
CA LEU A 176 42.39 -5.89 20.32
C LEU A 176 43.57 -4.91 20.27
N LYS A 177 43.33 -3.61 20.06
CA LYS A 177 44.37 -2.57 20.09
C LYS A 177 45.07 -2.50 21.46
N LEU A 178 44.32 -2.55 22.56
CA LEU A 178 44.89 -2.55 23.93
C LEU A 178 45.78 -3.77 24.19
N SER A 179 45.37 -4.94 23.70
CA SER A 179 46.13 -6.19 23.87
C SER A 179 47.45 -6.22 23.07
N ALA A 180 47.52 -5.47 21.96
CA ALA A 180 48.69 -5.40 21.09
C ALA A 180 49.77 -4.40 21.55
N THR A 181 49.56 -3.72 22.70
CA THR A 181 50.55 -2.79 23.26
C THR A 181 51.83 -3.56 23.62
N PRO A 182 53.02 -3.23 23.07
CA PRO A 182 54.23 -4.01 23.30
C PRO A 182 54.59 -4.01 24.79
N ARG A 183 54.56 -5.19 25.44
CA ARG A 183 55.18 -5.34 26.75
C ARG A 183 56.68 -5.08 26.59
N GLY A 184 57.17 -4.09 27.34
CA GLY A 184 58.52 -3.56 27.23
C GLY A 184 59.59 -4.64 27.02
N LEU A 185 60.36 -4.46 25.95
CA LEU A 185 61.64 -5.13 25.75
C LEU A 185 62.51 -4.81 26.96
N ARG A 186 62.60 -5.74 27.92
CA ARG A 186 63.65 -5.69 28.94
C ARG A 186 64.96 -5.86 28.19
N ASN A 187 65.76 -4.79 28.12
CA ASN A 187 67.15 -4.83 27.72
C ASN A 187 67.88 -5.85 28.62
N GLN A 188 68.11 -7.05 28.12
CA GLN A 188 69.19 -7.91 28.61
C GLN A 188 70.48 -7.31 28.07
N GLY A 189 71.18 -6.57 28.93
CA GLY A 189 72.54 -6.14 28.68
C GLY A 189 73.43 -7.37 28.55
N TYR A 190 74.08 -7.52 27.41
CA TYR A 190 75.23 -8.40 27.28
C TYR A 190 76.47 -7.68 27.85
N PRO A 191 77.26 -8.30 28.73
CA PRO A 191 78.52 -7.72 29.14
C PRO A 191 79.50 -7.77 27.96
N VAL A 192 80.14 -6.63 27.69
CA VAL A 192 81.26 -6.54 26.75
C VAL A 192 82.54 -6.74 27.56
N ALA A 193 83.30 -7.77 27.16
CA ALA A 193 84.70 -8.10 27.45
C ALA A 193 85.14 -8.19 28.93
#